data_AF-A0A9E5LGG9-F1
#
_entry.id   AF-A0A9E5LGG9-F1
#
_cell.length_a   1.000
_cell.length_b   1.000
_cell.length_c   1.000
_cell.angle_alpha   90.00
_cell.angle_beta   90.00
_cell.angle_gamma   90.00
#
_symmetry.space_group_name_H-M   'P 1'
#
loop_
_entity.id
_entity.type
_entity.pdbx_description
1 polymer ?
#
loop_
_entity_poly.entity_id
_entity_poly.type
_entity_poly.pdbx_seq_one_letter_code
_entity_poly.pdbx_strand_id
1 'polypeptide(L)'
;MLFIVCWYYEIAALPNTVSLTDLGNLAIYAIAAMAISQIMFLGAVSKIGIALTSLHVNIAPFYVMMFVVLLGGVWNVQVAFGAAMVAIGVIIAQKNNPA
;
A
#
# COMPACT_ATOMS: atom_id res chain seq x y z
N MET A 1 15.79 5.94 5.83
CA MET A 1 16.03 7.40 5.92
C MET A 1 14.94 8.09 6.73
N LEU A 2 13.66 8.04 6.32
CA LEU A 2 12.55 8.69 7.05
C LEU A 2 12.48 8.28 8.53
N PHE A 3 12.57 6.98 8.83
CA PHE A 3 12.56 6.50 10.22
C PHE A 3 13.66 7.12 11.10
N ILE A 4 14.89 7.25 10.58
CA ILE A 4 16.03 7.83 11.30
C ILE A 4 15.78 9.33 11.58
N VAL A 5 15.20 10.03 10.61
CA VAL A 5 14.85 11.44 10.76
C VAL A 5 13.73 11.61 11.80
N CYS A 6 12.65 10.83 11.70
CA CYS A 6 11.56 10.86 12.67
C CYS A 6 12.03 10.46 14.07
N TRP A 7 12.96 9.52 14.17
CA TRP A 7 13.61 9.16 15.43
C TRP A 7 14.38 10.33 16.04
N TYR A 8 15.18 11.01 15.23
CA TYR A 8 15.95 12.17 15.67
C TYR A 8 15.06 13.31 16.19
N TYR A 9 13.89 13.52 15.57
CA TYR A 9 12.89 14.49 16.02
C TYR A 9 11.89 13.95 17.05
N GLU A 10 12.12 12.76 17.61
CA GLU A 10 11.23 12.10 18.60
C GLU A 10 9.78 11.88 18.12
N ILE A 11 9.56 11.88 16.81
CA ILE A 11 8.27 11.60 16.16
C ILE A 11 8.04 10.08 16.09
N ALA A 12 9.11 9.29 16.07
CA ALA A 12 9.07 7.83 16.07
C ALA A 12 10.01 7.27 17.14
N ALA A 13 9.55 6.30 17.92
CA ALA A 13 10.34 5.61 18.94
C ALA A 13 10.25 4.09 18.76
N LEU A 14 11.30 3.37 19.13
CA LEU A 14 11.28 1.91 19.21
C LEU A 14 10.61 1.60 20.55
N PRO A 15 9.80 0.54 20.59
CA PRO A 15 9.28 0.07 21.85
C PRO A 15 10.46 -0.36 22.75
N ASN A 16 10.38 0.00 24.04
CA ASN A 16 11.39 -0.36 25.04
C ASN A 16 11.42 -1.87 25.32
N THR A 17 10.33 -2.57 25.00
CA THR A 17 10.20 -4.02 25.12
C THR A 17 9.53 -4.57 23.87
N VAL A 18 9.98 -5.73 23.41
CA VAL A 18 9.36 -6.43 22.27
C VAL A 18 8.64 -7.65 22.82
N SER A 19 7.32 -7.70 22.65
CA SER A 19 6.53 -8.87 23.06
C SER A 19 6.50 -9.94 21.95
N LEU A 20 6.16 -11.17 22.32
CA LEU A 20 5.98 -12.25 21.33
C LEU A 20 4.84 -11.94 20.34
N THR A 21 3.82 -11.19 20.78
CA THR A 21 2.73 -10.72 19.92
C THR A 21 3.22 -9.72 18.88
N ASP A 22 4.11 -8.80 19.26
CA ASP A 22 4.71 -7.84 18.32
C ASP A 22 5.57 -8.55 17.28
N LEU A 23 6.35 -9.55 17.70
CA LEU A 23 7.09 -10.44 16.81
C LEU A 23 6.19 -11.20 15.84
N GLY A 24 5.05 -11.71 16.33
CA GLY A 24 4.05 -12.37 15.50
C GLY A 24 3.44 -11.44 14.45
N ASN A 25 3.01 -10.25 14.87
CA ASN A 25 2.48 -9.22 13.97
C ASN A 25 3.51 -8.77 12.93
N LEU A 26 4.76 -8.60 13.36
CA LEU A 26 5.87 -8.25 12.47
C LEU A 26 6.15 -9.36 11.46
N ALA A 27 6.10 -10.64 11.88
CA ALA A 27 6.29 -11.77 10.98
C ALA A 27 5.16 -11.85 9.93
N ILE A 28 3.90 -11.66 10.34
CA ILE A 28 2.75 -11.62 9.43
C ILE A 28 2.93 -10.49 8.41
N TYR A 29 3.29 -9.29 8.87
CA TYR A 29 3.55 -8.15 7.99
C TYR A 29 4.71 -8.43 7.02
N ALA A 30 5.86 -8.88 7.54
CA ALA A 30 7.06 -9.09 6.75
C ALA A 30 6.88 -10.17 5.68
N ILE A 31 6.18 -11.26 6.00
CA ILE A 31 6.00 -12.38 5.07
C ILE A 31 4.81 -12.11 4.14
N ALA A 32 3.61 -11.93 4.70
CA ALA A 32 2.38 -11.86 3.90
C ALA A 32 2.23 -10.50 3.21
N ALA A 33 2.32 -9.41 3.97
CA ALA A 33 2.10 -8.07 3.40
C ALA A 33 3.26 -7.61 2.52
N MET A 34 4.51 -7.95 2.88
CA MET A 34 5.69 -7.50 2.16
C MET A 34 6.26 -8.57 1.22
N ALA A 35 6.84 -9.66 1.71
CA ALA A 35 7.61 -10.59 0.87
C ALA A 35 6.78 -11.18 -0.28
N ILE A 36 5.56 -11.67 0.01
CA ILE A 36 4.66 -12.21 -1.02
C ILE A 36 4.22 -11.10 -1.98
N SER A 37 3.85 -9.93 -1.47
CA SER A 37 3.45 -8.79 -2.31
C SER A 37 4.54 -8.36 -3.28
N GLN A 38 5.81 -8.34 -2.84
CA GLN A 38 6.94 -8.00 -3.72
C GLN A 38 7.15 -9.04 -4.83
N ILE A 39 7.02 -10.34 -4.53
CA ILE A 39 7.10 -11.38 -5.56
C ILE A 39 5.97 -11.21 -6.58
N MET A 40 4.75 -10.98 -6.11
CA MET A 40 3.59 -10.74 -6.99
C MET A 40 3.75 -9.46 -7.81
N PHE A 41 4.30 -8.40 -7.22
CA PHE A 41 4.57 -7.13 -7.89
C PHE A 41 5.56 -7.33 -9.03
N LEU A 42 6.72 -7.95 -8.77
CA LEU A 42 7.71 -8.23 -9.82
C LEU A 42 7.14 -9.14 -10.92
N GLY A 43 6.34 -10.14 -10.53
CA GLY A 43 5.63 -11.01 -11.47
C GLY A 43 4.57 -10.28 -12.32
N ALA A 44 3.95 -9.23 -11.80
CA ALA A 44 3.04 -8.38 -12.56
C ALA A 44 3.81 -7.41 -13.47
N VAL A 45 4.89 -6.79 -12.97
CA VAL A 45 5.76 -5.90 -13.77
C VAL A 45 6.28 -6.62 -15.01
N SER A 46 6.69 -7.88 -14.90
CA SER A 46 7.19 -8.66 -16.04
C SER A 46 6.12 -9.00 -17.08
N LYS A 47 4.83 -8.95 -16.72
CA LYS A 47 3.70 -9.28 -17.60
C LYS A 47 3.01 -8.06 -18.21
N ILE A 48 2.74 -7.04 -17.39
CA ILE A 48 1.92 -5.87 -17.78
C ILE A 48 2.69 -4.55 -17.71
N GLY A 49 3.98 -4.59 -17.39
CA GLY A 49 4.84 -3.41 -17.26
C GLY A 49 4.71 -2.69 -15.91
N ILE A 50 5.69 -1.85 -15.62
CA ILE A 50 5.80 -1.16 -14.32
C ILE A 50 4.73 -0.09 -14.13
N ALA A 51 4.32 0.60 -15.20
CA ALA A 51 3.33 1.68 -15.13
C ALA A 51 1.96 1.16 -14.66
N LEU A 52 1.44 0.11 -15.30
CA LEU A 52 0.13 -0.45 -14.97
C LEU A 52 0.15 -1.20 -13.62
N THR A 53 1.24 -1.90 -13.32
CA THR A 53 1.41 -2.55 -12.01
C THR A 53 1.44 -1.51 -10.88
N SER A 54 2.18 -0.42 -11.07
CA SER A 54 2.24 0.67 -10.08
C SER A 54 0.91 1.36 -9.91
N LEU A 55 0.12 1.51 -10.98
CA LEU A 55 -1.25 1.97 -10.86
C LEU A 55 -2.07 1.05 -9.95
N HIS A 56 -2.05 -0.26 -10.20
CA HIS A 56 -2.85 -1.20 -9.43
C HIS A 56 -2.57 -1.09 -7.92
N VAL A 57 -1.30 -0.93 -7.54
CA VAL A 57 -0.90 -0.69 -6.13
C VAL A 57 -1.46 0.62 -5.59
N ASN A 58 -1.56 1.68 -6.38
CA ASN A 58 -2.16 2.96 -5.96
C ASN A 58 -3.69 2.86 -5.74
N ILE A 59 -4.36 1.85 -6.32
CA ILE A 59 -5.78 1.57 -6.06
C ILE A 59 -5.94 0.70 -4.79
N ALA A 60 -4.87 0.09 -4.25
CA ALA A 60 -4.95 -0.75 -3.06
C ALA A 60 -5.69 -0.13 -1.86
N PRO A 61 -5.52 1.16 -1.51
CA PRO A 61 -6.28 1.79 -0.44
C PRO A 61 -7.80 1.71 -0.62
N PHE A 62 -8.29 1.72 -1.87
CA PHE A 62 -9.72 1.56 -2.18
C PHE A 62 -10.22 0.17 -1.80
N TYR A 63 -9.51 -0.89 -2.22
CA TYR A 63 -9.90 -2.26 -1.88
C TYR A 63 -9.75 -2.54 -0.38
N VAL A 64 -8.74 -1.96 0.28
CA VAL A 64 -8.61 -2.01 1.75
C VAL A 64 -9.82 -1.39 2.42
N MET A 65 -10.32 -0.25 1.94
CA MET A 65 -11.53 0.37 2.49
C MET A 65 -12.77 -0.51 2.36
N MET A 66 -12.89 -1.29 1.28
CA MET A 66 -13.98 -2.28 1.15
C MET A 66 -13.90 -3.34 2.25
N PHE A 67 -12.71 -3.89 2.52
CA PHE A 67 -12.51 -4.86 3.61
C PHE A 67 -12.77 -4.24 5.00
N VAL A 68 -12.34 -3.00 5.23
CA VAL A 68 -12.60 -2.28 6.48
C VAL A 68 -14.11 -2.20 6.74
N VAL A 69 -14.91 -1.79 5.75
CA VAL A 69 -16.38 -1.71 5.89
C VAL A 69 -17.00 -3.09 6.09
N LEU A 70 -16.56 -4.11 5.34
CA LEU A 70 -17.05 -5.48 5.50
C LEU A 70 -16.76 -6.07 6.89
N LEU A 71 -15.68 -5.64 7.53
CA LEU A 71 -15.30 -6.02 8.90
C LEU A 71 -15.92 -5.10 9.98
N GLY A 72 -16.83 -4.19 9.61
CA GLY A 72 -17.55 -3.32 10.54
C GLY A 72 -16.92 -1.94 10.80
N GLY A 73 -15.88 -1.57 10.06
CA GLY A 73 -15.25 -0.24 10.12
C GLY A 73 -16.00 0.83 9.33
N VAL A 74 -15.57 2.09 9.49
CA VAL A 74 -16.21 3.25 8.85
C VAL A 74 -15.55 3.57 7.51
N TRP A 75 -16.37 3.90 6.52
CA TRP A 75 -15.88 4.34 5.22
C TRP A 75 -15.19 5.72 5.29
N ASN A 76 -14.00 5.84 4.69
CA ASN A 76 -13.27 7.09 4.59
C ASN A 76 -13.46 7.70 3.18
N VAL A 77 -14.22 8.80 3.14
CA VAL A 77 -14.53 9.53 1.89
C VAL A 77 -13.29 10.10 1.22
N GLN A 78 -12.25 10.48 1.99
CA GLN A 78 -10.98 10.98 1.44
C GLN A 78 -10.25 9.89 0.64
N VAL A 79 -10.30 8.63 1.09
CA VAL A 79 -9.71 7.51 0.35
C VAL A 79 -10.46 7.25 -0.96
N ALA A 80 -11.80 7.36 -0.94
CA ALA A 80 -12.61 7.27 -2.15
C ALA A 80 -12.27 8.37 -3.17
N PHE A 81 -12.09 9.61 -2.70
CA PHE A 81 -11.67 10.73 -3.54
C PHE A 81 -10.27 10.53 -4.11
N GLY A 82 -9.31 10.08 -3.28
CA GLY A 82 -7.97 9.74 -3.73
C GLY A 82 -7.95 8.67 -4.82
N ALA A 83 -8.76 7.61 -4.66
CA ALA A 83 -8.91 6.56 -5.66
C ALA A 83 -9.48 7.08 -6.98
N ALA A 84 -10.49 7.96 -6.93
CA ALA A 84 -11.05 8.60 -8.12
C ALA A 84 -10.00 9.45 -8.86
N MET A 85 -9.19 10.23 -8.13
CA MET A 85 -8.09 11.02 -8.71
C MET A 85 -7.05 10.15 -9.41
N VAL A 86 -6.65 9.04 -8.79
CA VAL A 86 -5.71 8.07 -9.39
C VAL A 86 -6.29 7.47 -10.67
N ALA A 87 -7.56 7.05 -10.66
CA ALA A 87 -8.23 6.50 -11.84
C ALA A 87 -8.26 7.50 -13.01
N ILE A 88 -8.59 8.77 -12.74
CA ILE A 88 -8.59 9.84 -13.75
C ILE A 88 -7.18 10.05 -14.32
N GLY A 89 -6.16 10.11 -13.45
CA GLY A 89 -4.76 10.29 -13.87
C GLY A 89 -4.29 9.23 -14.86
N VAL A 90 -4.74 7.99 -14.70
CA VAL A 90 -4.42 6.87 -15.61
C VAL A 90 -5.07 7.04 -16.95
N ILE A 91 -6.37 7.32 -16.96
CA ILE A 91 -7.13 7.48 -18.21
C ILE A 91 -6.46 8.54 -19.08
N ILE A 92 -6.00 9.64 -18.44
CA ILE A 92 -5.25 10.70 -19.12
C ILE A 92 -3.89 10.20 -19.61
N ALA A 93 -3.11 9.51 -18.76
CA ALA A 93 -1.77 9.02 -19.09
C ALA A 93 -1.77 8.00 -20.24
N GLN A 94 -2.78 7.12 -20.31
CA GLN A 94 -2.90 6.10 -21.34
C GLN A 94 -3.45 6.63 -22.67
N LYS A 95 -4.13 7.79 -22.68
CA LYS A 95 -4.71 8.37 -23.90
C LYS A 95 -3.65 8.71 -24.97
N ASN A 96 -2.39 8.90 -24.58
CA ASN A 96 -1.31 9.31 -25.48
C ASN A 96 -0.34 8.17 -25.83
N ASN A 97 -0.55 6.95 -25.32
CA ASN A 97 0.25 5.79 -25.69
C ASN A 97 -0.66 4.56 -25.76
N PRO A 98 -1.40 4.37 -26.87
CA PRO A 98 -2.07 3.10 -27.10
C PRO A 98 -0.99 2.02 -27.18
N ALA A 99 -1.11 1.00 -26.34
CA ALA A 99 -0.30 -0.20 -26.42
C ALA A 99 -0.44 -0.87 -27.79
#